data_AF-A0A2X2BK02-F1
#
_entry.id   AF-A0A2X2BK02-F1
#
_cell.length_a   1.000
_cell.length_b   1.000
_cell.length_c   1.000
_cell.angle_alpha   90.00
_cell.angle_beta   90.00
_cell.angle_gamma   90.00
#
_symmetry.space_group_name_H-M   'P 1'
#
loop_
_entity.id
_entity.type
_entity.pdbx_description
1 polymer ?
#
loop_
_entity_poly.entity_id
_entity_poly.type
_entity_poly.pdbx_seq_one_letter_code
_entity_poly.pdbx_strand_id
1 'polypeptide(L)'
;MSEWPLVTFTLLVQSSVGVTIFTALYFCWLEKEIGNQRATRTLRPVLLTSAILGCLGLLASTLHMGYPWNAFHALRHISSSWLSREIIFAALYLGALCLYTLLVLIKGHMNKTLLAIIGLLGLVDIFCMASLYYSTSMITWMHVNTYFMFIGSVFSAGAVITLLITSIRVKAFADGELAKKNSIKCFGWYFSCRDYPYGRATTLFIMDVRNTINQ
;
A
#
# COMPACT_ATOMS: atom_id res chain seq x y z
N MET A 1 -3.65 22.36 24.83
CA MET A 1 -2.80 21.25 24.35
C MET A 1 -3.56 20.58 23.22
N SER A 2 -3.08 20.64 21.98
CA SER A 2 -3.76 19.98 20.85
C SER A 2 -3.48 18.48 20.93
N GLU A 3 -4.50 17.70 21.29
CA GLU A 3 -4.47 16.22 21.33
C GLU A 3 -4.55 15.57 19.94
N TRP A 4 -4.82 16.38 18.91
CA TRP A 4 -4.90 15.99 17.49
C TRP A 4 -3.74 15.14 16.98
N PRO A 5 -2.47 15.37 17.37
CA PRO A 5 -1.36 14.62 16.79
C PRO A 5 -1.26 13.19 17.33
N LEU A 6 -1.70 12.96 18.57
CA LEU A 6 -1.79 11.61 19.13
C LEU A 6 -2.89 10.81 18.43
N VAL A 7 -4.05 11.43 18.17
CA VAL A 7 -5.14 10.80 17.40
C VAL A 7 -4.71 10.51 15.97
N THR A 8 -4.00 11.45 15.33
CA THR A 8 -3.49 11.27 13.97
C THR A 8 -2.48 10.13 13.90
N PHE A 9 -1.55 10.06 14.86
CA PHE A 9 -0.58 8.98 14.99
C PHE A 9 -1.26 7.61 15.12
N THR A 10 -2.21 7.48 16.05
CA THR A 10 -2.90 6.20 16.30
C THR A 10 -3.67 5.72 15.07
N LEU A 11 -4.43 6.60 14.40
CA LEU A 11 -5.17 6.24 13.19
C LEU A 11 -4.26 5.83 12.03
N LEU A 12 -3.13 6.52 11.85
CA LEU A 12 -2.17 6.21 10.79
C LEU A 12 -1.45 4.88 11.02
N VAL A 13 -1.03 4.60 12.26
CA VAL A 13 -0.41 3.32 12.62
C VAL A 13 -1.42 2.17 12.54
N GLN A 14 -2.65 2.34 13.05
CA GLN A 14 -3.72 1.36 12.91
C GLN A 14 -4.00 1.02 11.44
N SER A 15 -4.05 2.04 10.58
CA SER A 15 -4.23 1.87 9.13
C SER A 15 -3.04 1.14 8.50
N SER A 16 -1.80 1.49 8.89
CA SER A 16 -0.57 0.84 8.43
C SER A 16 -0.55 -0.65 8.78
N VAL A 17 -0.84 -1.00 10.04
CA VAL A 17 -0.88 -2.39 10.53
C VAL A 17 -1.96 -3.17 9.78
N GLY A 18 -3.14 -2.57 9.63
CA GLY A 18 -4.25 -3.17 8.89
C GLY A 18 -3.88 -3.50 7.45
N VAL A 19 -3.33 -2.52 6.72
CA VAL A 19 -2.88 -2.73 5.33
C VAL A 19 -1.80 -3.81 5.25
N THR A 20 -0.87 -3.86 6.21
CA THR A 20 0.18 -4.89 6.26
C THR A 20 -0.41 -6.29 6.42
N ILE A 21 -1.38 -6.47 7.32
CA ILE A 21 -2.06 -7.76 7.55
C ILE A 21 -2.84 -8.19 6.32
N PHE A 22 -3.65 -7.31 5.74
CA PHE A 22 -4.40 -7.65 4.53
C PHE A 22 -3.47 -7.92 3.36
N THR A 23 -2.36 -7.18 3.23
CA THR A 23 -1.34 -7.47 2.21
C THR A 23 -0.77 -8.89 2.39
N ALA A 24 -0.51 -9.32 3.63
CA ALA A 24 -0.06 -10.69 3.91
C ALA A 24 -1.08 -11.74 3.47
N LEU A 25 -2.36 -11.52 3.80
CA LEU A 25 -3.47 -12.41 3.43
C LEU A 25 -3.64 -12.49 1.90
N TYR A 26 -3.70 -11.34 1.22
CA TYR A 26 -3.79 -11.28 -0.23
C TYR A 26 -2.59 -11.90 -0.92
N PHE A 27 -1.38 -11.70 -0.40
CA PHE A 27 -0.16 -12.27 -0.95
C PHE A 27 -0.17 -13.81 -0.89
N CYS A 28 -0.63 -14.40 0.22
CA CYS A 28 -0.78 -15.86 0.35
C CYS A 28 -1.72 -16.48 -0.69
N TRP A 29 -2.76 -15.74 -1.10
CA TRP A 29 -3.69 -16.19 -2.14
C TRP A 29 -3.11 -15.94 -3.55
N LEU A 30 -2.63 -14.73 -3.84
CA LEU A 30 -2.05 -14.37 -5.14
C LEU A 30 -0.80 -15.19 -5.50
N GLU A 31 0.07 -15.50 -4.52
CA GLU A 31 1.28 -16.29 -4.78
C GLU A 31 0.94 -17.67 -5.37
N LYS A 32 -0.15 -18.29 -4.92
CA LYS A 32 -0.59 -19.61 -5.40
C LYS A 32 -1.15 -19.56 -6.82
N GLU A 33 -1.86 -18.49 -7.17
CA GLU A 33 -2.55 -18.36 -8.47
C GLU A 33 -1.62 -17.88 -9.59
N ILE A 34 -0.83 -16.84 -9.34
CA ILE A 34 -0.08 -16.11 -10.39
C ILE A 34 1.44 -16.15 -10.22
N GLY A 35 1.92 -16.81 -9.16
CA GLY A 35 3.33 -16.89 -8.82
C GLY A 35 3.87 -15.62 -8.12
N ASN A 36 4.96 -15.80 -7.37
CA ASN A 36 5.52 -14.77 -6.48
C ASN A 36 5.88 -13.46 -7.21
N GLN A 37 6.52 -13.54 -8.39
CA GLN A 37 6.94 -12.36 -9.15
C GLN A 37 5.78 -11.42 -9.55
N ARG A 38 4.67 -11.99 -10.05
CA ARG A 38 3.50 -11.19 -10.43
C ARG A 38 2.74 -10.71 -9.19
N ALA A 39 2.62 -11.57 -8.17
CA ALA A 39 2.00 -11.22 -6.90
C ALA A 39 2.70 -10.03 -6.23
N THR A 40 4.04 -10.07 -6.14
CA THR A 40 4.85 -8.98 -5.59
C THR A 40 4.68 -7.70 -6.38
N ARG A 41 4.67 -7.75 -7.72
CA ARG A 41 4.48 -6.54 -8.54
C ARG A 41 3.13 -5.86 -8.28
N THR A 42 2.07 -6.63 -8.06
CA THR A 42 0.73 -6.11 -7.79
C THR A 42 0.63 -5.52 -6.38
N LEU A 43 1.23 -6.17 -5.37
CA LEU A 43 1.10 -5.78 -3.96
C LEU A 43 2.21 -4.83 -3.47
N ARG A 44 3.30 -4.65 -4.22
CA ARG A 44 4.36 -3.66 -3.95
C ARG A 44 3.83 -2.25 -3.65
N PRO A 45 2.91 -1.65 -4.43
CA PRO A 45 2.37 -0.33 -4.09
C PRO A 45 1.56 -0.34 -2.79
N VAL A 46 0.82 -1.42 -2.49
CA VAL A 46 0.06 -1.56 -1.25
C VAL A 46 1.00 -1.60 -0.04
N LEU A 47 2.08 -2.37 -0.13
CA LEU A 47 3.13 -2.44 0.90
C LEU A 47 3.85 -1.09 1.09
N LEU A 48 4.08 -0.35 0.01
CA LEU A 48 4.62 1.00 0.10
C LEU A 48 3.68 1.94 0.83
N THR A 49 2.37 1.85 0.56
CA THR A 49 1.37 2.66 1.26
C THR A 49 1.35 2.37 2.76
N SER A 50 1.45 1.09 3.18
CA SER A 50 1.51 0.78 4.62
C SER A 50 2.75 1.40 5.29
N ALA A 51 3.91 1.32 4.65
CA ALA A 51 5.14 1.93 5.17
C ALA A 51 5.02 3.46 5.26
N ILE A 52 4.46 4.11 4.22
CA ILE A 52 4.25 5.56 4.20
C ILE A 52 3.29 5.99 5.32
N LEU A 53 2.16 5.28 5.49
CA LEU A 53 1.20 5.57 6.57
C LEU A 53 1.86 5.48 7.94
N GLY A 54 2.65 4.43 8.19
CA GLY A 54 3.35 4.27 9.46
C GLY A 54 4.39 5.35 9.71
N CYS A 55 5.18 5.72 8.68
CA CYS A 55 6.15 6.80 8.77
C CYS A 55 5.49 8.15 9.03
N LEU A 56 4.41 8.46 8.31
CA LEU A 56 3.64 9.69 8.53
C LEU A 56 3.04 9.73 9.93
N GLY A 57 2.61 8.59 10.48
CA GLY A 57 2.18 8.45 11.86
C GLY A 57 3.26 8.89 12.84
N LEU A 58 4.46 8.28 12.75
CA LEU A 58 5.56 8.66 13.64
C LEU A 58 6.03 10.11 13.46
N LEU A 59 6.03 10.61 12.21
CA LEU A 59 6.37 12.00 11.94
C LEU A 59 5.35 12.96 12.57
N ALA A 60 4.05 12.66 12.47
CA ALA A 60 3.00 13.46 13.10
C ALA A 60 3.18 13.52 14.64
N SER A 61 3.58 12.41 15.26
CA SER A 61 3.84 12.34 16.69
C SER A 61 5.09 13.17 17.09
N THR A 62 6.20 12.99 16.38
CA THR A 62 7.48 13.63 16.71
C THR A 62 7.53 15.13 16.41
N LEU A 63 6.89 15.57 15.33
CA LEU A 63 6.80 16.99 14.97
C LEU A 63 5.97 17.80 15.97
N HIS A 64 5.03 17.14 16.67
CA HIS A 64 4.23 17.80 17.70
C HIS A 64 4.95 17.96 19.04
N MET A 65 5.89 17.07 19.36
CA MET A 65 6.57 17.04 20.67
C MET A 65 7.67 18.11 20.82
N GLY A 66 8.02 18.87 19.78
CA GLY A 66 8.95 20.01 19.84
C GLY A 66 10.43 19.67 20.13
N TYR A 67 10.71 18.56 20.83
CA TYR A 67 12.06 18.12 21.24
C TYR A 67 12.25 16.61 21.00
N PRO A 68 12.47 16.17 19.74
CA PRO A 68 12.65 14.75 19.39
C PRO A 68 13.83 14.10 20.12
N TRP A 69 14.85 14.88 20.50
CA TRP A 69 16.01 14.40 21.25
C TRP A 69 15.69 13.94 22.68
N ASN A 70 14.62 14.44 23.32
CA ASN A 70 14.27 14.07 24.70
C ASN A 70 13.48 12.76 24.79
N ALA A 71 12.95 12.24 23.68
CA ALA A 71 12.32 10.91 23.63
C ALA A 71 13.32 9.79 23.96
N PHE A 72 14.60 9.96 23.59
CA PHE A 72 15.68 9.04 23.96
C PHE A 72 15.94 9.02 25.48
N HIS A 73 15.66 10.11 26.20
CA HIS A 73 15.74 10.14 27.66
C HIS A 73 14.55 9.44 28.33
N ALA A 74 13.36 9.44 27.72
CA ALA A 74 12.20 8.67 28.20
C ALA A 74 12.43 7.16 28.06
N LEU A 75 13.18 6.73 27.04
CA LEU A 75 13.66 5.36 26.89
C LEU A 75 14.68 4.91 27.95
N ARG A 76 15.02 5.71 28.98
CA ARG A 76 15.89 5.26 30.08
C ARG A 76 15.12 4.65 31.27
N HIS A 77 13.79 4.76 31.33
CA HIS A 77 12.93 4.10 32.33
C HIS A 77 12.05 3.02 31.68
N ILE A 78 12.69 2.00 31.13
CA ILE A 78 12.20 1.06 30.09
C ILE A 78 11.04 0.12 30.52
N SER A 79 10.72 -0.02 31.81
CA SER A 79 9.90 -1.17 32.25
C SER A 79 8.54 -0.89 32.90
N SER A 80 8.30 0.30 33.49
CA SER A 80 7.13 0.44 34.38
C SER A 80 5.85 0.98 33.73
N SER A 81 5.91 1.64 32.57
CA SER A 81 4.72 2.29 31.97
C SER A 81 4.35 1.71 30.60
N TRP A 82 3.05 1.62 30.33
CA TRP A 82 2.51 1.20 29.03
C TRP A 82 2.98 2.10 27.88
N LEU A 83 3.20 3.38 28.16
CA LEU A 83 3.72 4.35 27.20
C LEU A 83 5.13 4.01 26.71
N SER A 84 6.02 3.50 27.58
CA SER A 84 7.36 3.07 27.13
C SER A 84 7.29 1.83 26.23
N ARG A 85 6.37 0.91 26.49
CA ARG A 85 6.22 -0.32 25.70
C ARG A 85 5.73 0.00 24.30
N GLU A 86 4.74 0.87 24.20
CA GLU A 86 4.18 1.34 22.94
C GLU A 86 5.26 1.96 22.04
N ILE A 87 6.08 2.89 22.54
CA ILE A 87 7.18 3.49 21.75
C ILE A 87 8.14 2.43 21.19
N ILE A 88 8.49 1.42 22.00
CA ILE A 88 9.40 0.35 21.58
C ILE A 88 8.75 -0.51 20.49
N PHE A 89 7.51 -0.95 20.68
CA PHE A 89 6.81 -1.79 19.71
C PHE A 89 6.47 -1.03 18.43
N ALA A 90 6.10 0.24 18.51
CA ALA A 90 5.88 1.10 17.36
C ALA A 90 7.17 1.28 16.53
N ALA A 91 8.30 1.51 17.19
CA ALA A 91 9.61 1.61 16.53
C ALA A 91 10.04 0.27 15.90
N LEU A 92 9.84 -0.85 16.61
CA LEU A 92 10.13 -2.20 16.10
C LEU A 92 9.25 -2.52 14.88
N TYR A 93 7.95 -2.29 14.97
CA TYR A 93 7.00 -2.51 13.89
C TYR A 93 7.36 -1.68 12.66
N LEU A 94 7.51 -0.37 12.82
CA LEU A 94 7.81 0.51 11.69
C LEU A 94 9.19 0.21 11.11
N GLY A 95 10.21 0.04 11.96
CA GLY A 95 11.56 -0.30 11.51
C GLY A 95 11.59 -1.59 10.70
N ALA A 96 10.91 -2.63 11.18
CA ALA A 96 10.80 -3.90 10.47
C ALA A 96 10.02 -3.76 9.16
N LEU A 97 8.90 -3.03 9.16
CA LEU A 97 8.09 -2.79 7.96
C LEU A 97 8.86 -2.00 6.89
N CYS A 98 9.52 -0.91 7.27
CA CYS A 98 10.31 -0.08 6.36
C CYS A 98 11.50 -0.86 5.78
N LEU A 99 12.24 -1.60 6.61
CA LEU A 99 13.34 -2.43 6.17
C LEU A 99 12.85 -3.52 5.21
N TYR A 100 11.76 -4.21 5.56
CA TYR A 100 11.17 -5.23 4.70
C TYR A 100 10.69 -4.66 3.37
N THR A 101 10.02 -3.51 3.40
CA THR A 101 9.58 -2.81 2.18
C THR A 101 10.76 -2.49 1.29
N LEU A 102 11.85 -1.92 1.84
CA LEU A 102 13.08 -1.63 1.10
C LEU A 102 13.70 -2.90 0.48
N LEU A 103 13.76 -4.00 1.23
CA LEU A 103 14.24 -5.28 0.71
C LEU A 103 13.39 -5.79 -0.46
N VAL A 104 12.07 -5.63 -0.38
CA VAL A 104 11.14 -5.98 -1.48
C VAL A 104 11.35 -5.05 -2.68
N LEU A 105 11.66 -3.76 -2.47
CA LEU A 105 11.95 -2.84 -3.57
C LEU A 105 13.21 -3.23 -4.36
N ILE A 106 14.24 -3.70 -3.65
CA ILE A 106 15.54 -4.07 -4.22
C ILE A 106 15.48 -5.46 -4.86
N LYS A 107 14.99 -6.47 -4.12
CA LYS A 107 14.98 -7.88 -4.57
C LYS A 107 13.79 -8.22 -5.47
N GLY A 108 12.71 -7.46 -5.40
CA GLY A 108 11.47 -7.74 -6.13
C GLY A 108 10.74 -9.02 -5.70
N HIS A 109 11.07 -9.55 -4.52
CA HIS A 109 10.53 -10.81 -4.01
C HIS A 109 9.95 -10.60 -2.62
N MET A 110 8.68 -10.97 -2.42
CA MET A 110 8.02 -10.91 -1.12
C MET A 110 8.06 -12.28 -0.43
N ASN A 111 8.35 -12.27 0.87
CA ASN A 111 8.32 -13.45 1.72
C ASN A 111 7.11 -13.38 2.66
N LYS A 112 6.17 -14.31 2.49
CA LYS A 112 4.95 -14.41 3.29
C LYS A 112 5.21 -14.56 4.79
N THR A 113 6.23 -15.32 5.18
CA THR A 113 6.54 -15.57 6.60
C THR A 113 7.00 -14.30 7.29
N LEU A 114 7.90 -13.56 6.63
CA LEU A 114 8.43 -12.31 7.18
C LEU A 114 7.33 -11.24 7.26
N LEU A 115 6.50 -11.14 6.23
CA LEU A 115 5.36 -10.21 6.24
C LEU A 115 4.33 -10.56 7.33
N ALA A 116 4.06 -11.85 7.56
CA ALA A 116 3.19 -12.30 8.65
C ALA A 116 3.76 -11.95 10.03
N ILE A 117 5.08 -12.14 10.23
CA ILE A 117 5.75 -11.76 11.49
C ILE A 117 5.64 -10.26 11.73
N ILE A 118 5.84 -9.42 10.70
CA ILE A 118 5.69 -7.97 10.81
C ILE A 118 4.24 -7.58 11.12
N GLY A 119 3.26 -8.25 10.50
CA GLY A 119 1.84 -8.06 10.82
C GLY A 119 1.51 -8.40 12.27
N LEU A 120 2.05 -9.52 12.79
CA LEU A 120 1.89 -9.89 14.21
C LEU A 120 2.55 -8.88 15.15
N LEU A 121 3.75 -8.42 14.81
CA LEU A 121 4.44 -7.36 15.56
C LEU A 121 3.60 -6.08 15.63
N GLY A 122 2.94 -5.72 14.52
CA GLY A 122 1.99 -4.61 14.48
C GLY A 122 0.75 -4.83 15.37
N LEU A 123 0.22 -6.06 15.43
CA LEU A 123 -0.89 -6.36 16.36
C LEU A 123 -0.48 -6.22 17.84
N VAL A 124 0.75 -6.59 18.18
CA VAL A 124 1.30 -6.39 19.52
C VAL A 124 1.43 -4.89 19.84
N ASP A 125 1.86 -4.08 18.87
CA ASP A 125 1.90 -2.62 18.99
C ASP A 125 0.50 -2.03 19.27
N ILE A 126 -0.52 -2.43 18.50
CA ILE A 126 -1.91 -2.00 18.73
C ILE A 126 -2.44 -2.44 20.09
N PHE A 127 -2.07 -3.63 20.57
CA PHE A 127 -2.41 -4.07 21.92
C PHE A 127 -1.77 -3.19 23.00
N CYS A 128 -0.51 -2.78 22.81
CA CYS A 128 0.17 -1.84 23.70
C CYS A 128 -0.52 -0.47 23.69
N MET A 129 -0.90 0.03 22.51
CA MET A 129 -1.69 1.27 22.38
C MET A 129 -3.03 1.15 23.11
N ALA A 130 -3.81 0.10 22.89
CA ALA A 130 -5.10 -0.08 23.56
C ALA A 130 -4.96 -0.16 25.08
N SER A 131 -3.90 -0.80 25.58
CA SER A 131 -3.61 -0.92 27.01
C SER A 131 -3.23 0.42 27.66
N LEU A 132 -2.65 1.34 26.89
CA LEU A 132 -2.38 2.72 27.33
C LEU A 132 -3.70 3.45 27.62
N TYR A 133 -4.69 3.32 26.73
CA TYR A 133 -6.02 3.92 26.90
C TYR A 133 -6.82 3.25 28.03
N TYR A 134 -6.73 1.93 28.14
CA TYR A 134 -7.39 1.18 29.20
C TYR A 134 -6.88 1.53 30.61
N SER A 135 -5.58 1.79 30.74
CA SER A 135 -4.95 2.09 32.04
C SER A 135 -5.07 3.56 32.47
N THR A 136 -5.75 4.38 31.68
CA THR A 136 -5.95 5.81 31.95
C THR A 136 -7.18 6.02 32.85
N SER A 137 -7.16 7.02 33.73
CA SER A 137 -8.24 7.30 34.70
C SER A 137 -9.54 7.86 34.08
N MET A 138 -9.75 7.71 32.77
CA MET A 138 -10.92 8.22 32.06
C MET A 138 -11.97 7.11 31.91
N ILE A 139 -13.12 7.31 32.55
CA ILE A 139 -14.24 6.33 32.63
C ILE A 139 -14.66 5.80 31.24
N THR A 140 -14.60 6.66 30.21
CA THR A 140 -14.98 6.32 28.83
C THR A 140 -14.09 5.27 28.16
N TRP A 141 -12.86 5.02 28.63
CA TRP A 141 -11.92 4.11 27.95
C TRP A 141 -11.50 2.92 28.83
N MET A 142 -11.92 2.91 30.09
CA MET A 142 -11.47 1.98 31.13
C MET A 142 -12.24 0.64 31.12
N HIS A 143 -12.49 0.09 29.93
CA HIS A 143 -13.26 -1.13 29.74
C HIS A 143 -12.81 -1.91 28.49
N VAL A 144 -13.15 -3.20 28.43
CA VAL A 144 -12.62 -4.13 27.41
C VAL A 144 -13.02 -3.74 25.97
N ASN A 145 -14.10 -2.99 25.80
CA ASN A 145 -14.53 -2.46 24.49
C ASN A 145 -13.42 -1.66 23.78
N THR A 146 -12.53 -1.00 24.52
CA THR A 146 -11.40 -0.24 23.95
C THR A 146 -10.51 -1.12 23.08
N TYR A 147 -10.23 -2.36 23.50
CA TYR A 147 -9.46 -3.30 22.68
C TYR A 147 -10.19 -3.65 21.38
N PHE A 148 -11.50 -3.91 21.45
CA PHE A 148 -12.31 -4.22 20.28
C PHE A 148 -12.41 -3.04 19.31
N MET A 149 -12.52 -1.81 19.81
CA MET A 149 -12.55 -0.61 18.97
C MET A 149 -11.22 -0.39 18.25
N PHE A 150 -10.09 -0.58 18.94
CA PHE A 150 -8.76 -0.44 18.34
C PHE A 150 -8.52 -1.50 17.25
N ILE A 151 -8.80 -2.76 17.55
CA ILE A 151 -8.65 -3.86 16.59
C ILE A 151 -9.66 -3.73 15.43
N GLY A 152 -10.89 -3.29 15.71
CA GLY A 152 -11.91 -3.01 14.70
C GLY A 152 -11.47 -1.90 13.73
N SER A 153 -10.81 -0.85 14.24
CA SER A 153 -10.22 0.21 13.42
C SER A 153 -9.15 -0.33 12.47
N VAL A 154 -8.23 -1.17 12.98
CA VAL A 154 -7.18 -1.82 12.17
C VAL A 154 -7.78 -2.61 11.02
N PHE A 155 -8.79 -3.44 11.30
CA PHE A 155 -9.40 -4.28 10.27
C PHE A 155 -10.24 -3.46 9.27
N SER A 156 -11.02 -2.49 9.75
CA SER A 156 -11.86 -1.66 8.87
C SER A 156 -11.02 -0.76 7.96
N ALA A 157 -10.12 0.06 8.53
CA ALA A 157 -9.26 0.96 7.77
C ALA A 157 -8.30 0.17 6.85
N GLY A 158 -7.70 -0.89 7.37
CA GLY A 158 -6.81 -1.77 6.62
C GLY A 158 -7.48 -2.42 5.41
N ALA A 159 -8.70 -2.95 5.60
CA ALA A 159 -9.46 -3.59 4.53
C ALA A 159 -9.79 -2.59 3.42
N VAL A 160 -10.35 -1.44 3.79
CA VAL A 160 -10.77 -0.40 2.84
C VAL A 160 -9.59 0.09 2.00
N ILE A 161 -8.47 0.43 2.63
CA ILE A 161 -7.29 0.95 1.92
C ILE A 161 -6.70 -0.13 1.00
N THR A 162 -6.56 -1.37 1.49
CA THR A 162 -5.99 -2.47 0.69
C THR A 162 -6.85 -2.81 -0.51
N LEU A 163 -8.18 -2.90 -0.32
CA LEU A 163 -9.14 -3.16 -1.39
C LEU A 163 -9.17 -2.03 -2.41
N LEU A 164 -9.18 -0.77 -1.95
CA LEU A 164 -9.19 0.39 -2.84
C LEU A 164 -7.96 0.40 -3.75
N ILE A 165 -6.76 0.22 -3.20
CA ILE A 165 -5.54 0.21 -4.00
C ILE A 165 -5.53 -0.99 -4.95
N THR A 166 -5.85 -2.18 -4.44
CA THR A 166 -5.82 -3.41 -5.25
C THR A 166 -6.83 -3.35 -6.39
N SER A 167 -8.04 -2.84 -6.16
CA SER A 167 -9.07 -2.69 -7.20
C SER A 167 -8.66 -1.71 -8.32
N ILE A 168 -8.04 -0.57 -7.96
CA ILE A 168 -7.49 0.38 -8.94
C ILE A 168 -6.40 -0.30 -9.78
N ARG A 169 -5.54 -1.11 -9.15
CA ARG A 169 -4.48 -1.83 -9.87
C ARG A 169 -5.03 -2.90 -10.80
N VAL A 170 -5.98 -3.71 -10.33
CA VAL A 170 -6.62 -4.74 -11.17
C VAL A 170 -7.30 -4.11 -12.39
N LYS A 171 -8.02 -3.00 -12.19
CA LYS A 171 -8.63 -2.24 -13.30
C LYS A 171 -7.58 -1.72 -14.28
N ALA A 172 -6.50 -1.12 -13.79
CA ALA A 172 -5.42 -0.63 -14.64
C ALA A 172 -4.73 -1.76 -15.45
N PHE A 173 -4.60 -2.96 -14.88
CA PHE A 173 -4.11 -4.13 -15.61
C PHE A 173 -5.09 -4.61 -16.68
N ALA A 174 -6.39 -4.68 -16.35
CA ALA A 174 -7.43 -5.09 -17.29
C ALA A 174 -7.55 -4.13 -18.49
N ASP A 175 -7.52 -2.81 -18.23
CA ASP A 175 -7.57 -1.78 -19.26
C ASP A 175 -6.33 -1.84 -20.18
N GLY A 176 -5.14 -2.14 -19.63
CA GLY A 176 -3.91 -2.30 -20.39
C GLY A 176 -3.93 -3.51 -21.35
N GLU A 177 -4.44 -4.66 -20.89
CA GLU A 177 -4.61 -5.84 -21.74
C GLU A 177 -5.67 -5.60 -22.84
N LEU A 178 -6.76 -4.91 -22.51
CA LEU A 178 -7.79 -4.54 -23.48
C LEU A 178 -7.24 -3.58 -24.55
N ALA A 179 -6.47 -2.57 -24.14
CA ALA A 179 -5.80 -1.64 -25.05
C ALA A 179 -4.81 -2.35 -25.98
N LYS A 180 -4.02 -3.29 -25.44
CA LYS A 180 -3.08 -4.10 -26.25
C LYS A 180 -3.81 -4.98 -27.25
N LYS A 181 -4.90 -5.65 -26.84
CA LYS A 181 -5.73 -6.49 -27.72
C LYS A 181 -6.36 -5.67 -28.84
N ASN A 182 -6.84 -4.47 -28.54
CA ASN A 182 -7.38 -3.55 -29.53
C ASN A 182 -6.30 -3.01 -30.48
N SER A 183 -5.10 -2.71 -29.98
CA SER A 183 -3.96 -2.29 -30.80
C SER A 183 -3.50 -3.39 -31.75
N ILE A 184 -3.38 -4.64 -31.29
CA ILE A 184 -3.06 -5.80 -32.14
C ILE A 184 -4.15 -6.04 -33.19
N LYS A 185 -5.44 -5.92 -32.83
CA LYS A 185 -6.54 -5.99 -33.79
C LYS A 185 -6.46 -4.88 -34.85
N CYS A 186 -6.19 -3.63 -34.45
CA CYS A 186 -5.99 -2.53 -35.39
C CYS A 186 -4.79 -2.75 -36.30
N PHE A 187 -3.68 -3.27 -35.77
CA PHE A 187 -2.48 -3.56 -36.55
C PHE A 187 -2.70 -4.72 -37.53
N GLY A 188 -3.43 -5.75 -37.11
CA GLY A 188 -3.87 -6.86 -37.97
C GLY A 188 -4.85 -6.40 -39.06
N TRP A 189 -5.78 -5.50 -38.74
CA TRP A 189 -6.64 -4.85 -39.75
C TRP A 189 -5.84 -4.00 -40.74
N TYR A 190 -4.87 -3.22 -40.26
CA TYR A 190 -4.02 -2.40 -41.11
C TYR A 190 -3.19 -3.24 -42.11
N PHE A 191 -2.64 -4.38 -41.65
CA PHE A 191 -1.97 -5.34 -42.54
C PHE A 191 -2.96 -6.03 -43.49
N SER A 192 -4.13 -6.44 -43.02
CA SER A 192 -5.16 -7.07 -43.87
C SER A 192 -5.69 -6.12 -44.96
N CYS A 193 -5.72 -4.81 -44.73
CA CYS A 193 -6.06 -3.82 -45.76
C CYS A 193 -4.92 -3.55 -46.76
N ARG A 194 -3.66 -3.88 -46.41
CA ARG A 194 -2.49 -3.74 -47.29
C ARG A 194 -2.40 -4.87 -48.33
N ASP A 195 -2.92 -6.05 -48.00
CA ASP A 195 -2.87 -7.26 -48.84
C ASP A 195 -4.08 -7.43 -49.79
N TYR A 196 -5.01 -6.46 -49.85
CA TYR A 196 -6.01 -6.43 -50.91
C TYR A 196 -5.38 -6.00 -52.26
N PRO A 197 -5.61 -6.74 -53.37
CA PRO A 197 -5.01 -6.46 -54.69
C PRO A 197 -5.65 -5.25 -55.42
N TYR A 198 -6.07 -4.21 -54.68
CA TYR A 198 -6.43 -2.90 -55.26
C TYR A 198 -5.27 -1.89 -55.22
N GLY A 199 -4.07 -2.31 -54.81
CA GLY A 199 -2.84 -1.51 -54.81
C GLY A 199 -2.28 -1.14 -56.19
N ARG A 200 -3.05 -1.31 -57.27
CA ARG A 200 -2.69 -0.81 -58.62
C ARG A 200 -3.60 0.30 -59.14
N ALA A 201 -4.72 0.59 -58.47
CA ALA A 201 -5.66 1.62 -58.92
C ALA A 201 -5.43 2.99 -58.26
N THR A 202 -4.97 3.03 -57.00
CA THR A 202 -4.84 4.28 -56.25
C THR A 202 -3.58 5.09 -56.59
N THR A 203 -2.53 4.44 -57.08
CA THR A 203 -1.35 5.14 -57.60
C THR A 203 -1.61 5.78 -58.97
N LEU A 204 -2.55 5.25 -59.75
CA LEU A 204 -2.95 5.83 -61.03
C LEU A 204 -3.83 7.07 -60.85
N PHE A 205 -4.68 7.12 -59.81
CA PHE A 205 -5.59 8.26 -59.57
C PHE A 205 -4.85 9.51 -59.05
N ILE A 206 -3.71 9.35 -58.38
CA ILE A 206 -2.88 10.49 -57.93
C ILE A 206 -1.98 11.02 -59.06
N MET A 207 -1.66 10.21 -60.08
CA MET A 207 -0.91 10.66 -61.27
C MET A 207 -1.80 11.38 -62.29
N ASP A 208 -3.07 10.99 -62.43
CA ASP A 208 -3.98 11.60 -63.41
C ASP A 208 -4.38 13.05 -63.03
N VAL A 209 -4.61 13.32 -61.74
CA VAL A 209 -4.93 14.67 -61.23
C VAL A 209 -3.76 15.66 -61.39
N ARG A 210 -2.51 15.17 -61.45
CA ARG A 210 -1.34 16.03 -61.65
C ARG A 210 -1.16 16.49 -63.10
N ASN A 211 -1.69 15.74 -64.08
CA ASN A 211 -1.60 16.11 -65.50
C ASN A 211 -2.71 17.06 -65.96
N THR A 212 -3.83 17.13 -65.24
CA THR A 212 -4.94 18.06 -65.55
C THR A 212 -4.72 19.48 -64.99
N ILE A 213 -3.71 19.69 -64.14
CA ILE A 213 -3.41 21.01 -63.54
C ILE A 213 -2.32 21.78 -64.33
N ASN A 214 -1.65 21.12 -65.29
CA ASN A 214 -0.57 21.70 -66.11
C ASN A 214 -0.92 21.87 -67.61
N GLN A 215 -2.21 21.93 -67.96
CA GLN A 215 -2.72 22.47 -69.23
C GLN A 215 -3.70 23.60 -68.94
#